data_AF-A0A7R9RYZ6-F1
#
_entry.id   AF-A0A7R9RYZ6-F1
#
_cell.length_a   1.000
_cell.length_b   1.000
_cell.length_c   1.000
_cell.angle_alpha   90.00
_cell.angle_beta   90.00
_cell.angle_gamma   90.00
#
_symmetry.space_group_name_H-M   'P 1'
#
loop_
_entity.id
_entity.type
_entity.pdbx_description
1 polymer ?
#
loop_
_entity_poly.entity_id
_entity_poly.type
_entity_poly.pdbx_seq_one_letter_code
_entity_poly.pdbx_strand_id
1 'polypeptide(L)'
;KMGSKYDGVCINDQFIVMTQEKNQFPAICGQNRGKHVYIHVGPQLLDTAATAIIVYRSVDVNRRWKIKISQLECDSPYRAPDGCTQFFSHISGRITSYNWSDNSRKSSQIMSQTTSYCFRHL
;
A
#
# COMPACT_ATOMS: atom_id res chain seq x y z
N LYS A 1 -15.11 14.12 14.51
CA LYS A 1 -16.19 13.36 13.84
C LYS A 1 -15.89 11.88 14.05
N MET A 2 -16.75 11.16 14.76
CA MET A 2 -16.70 9.69 14.80
C MET A 2 -17.19 9.19 13.44
N GLY A 3 -16.36 8.41 12.75
CA GLY A 3 -16.72 7.79 11.48
C GLY A 3 -17.80 6.73 11.67
N SER A 4 -18.56 6.43 10.60
CA SER A 4 -19.53 5.35 10.61
C SER A 4 -18.84 3.98 10.79
N LYS A 5 -19.60 2.94 11.16
CA LYS A 5 -19.10 1.55 11.30
C LYS A 5 -18.39 1.01 10.03
N TYR A 6 -18.63 1.63 8.88
CA TYR A 6 -18.06 1.23 7.58
C TYR A 6 -16.98 2.19 7.08
N ASP A 7 -16.68 3.27 7.81
CA ASP A 7 -15.62 4.20 7.43
C ASP A 7 -14.27 3.47 7.49
N GLY A 8 -13.55 3.49 6.38
CA GLY A 8 -12.26 2.80 6.27
C GLY A 8 -12.33 1.32 5.93
N VAL A 9 -13.52 0.73 5.69
CA VAL A 9 -13.61 -0.67 5.22
C VAL A 9 -13.61 -0.70 3.70
N CYS A 10 -12.62 -1.36 3.10
CA CYS A 10 -12.49 -1.45 1.65
C CYS A 10 -13.44 -2.52 1.07
N ILE A 11 -14.74 -2.20 0.92
CA ILE A 11 -15.76 -3.16 0.46
C ILE A 11 -16.02 -3.07 -1.05
N ASN A 12 -16.03 -1.85 -1.60
CA ASN A 12 -16.43 -1.61 -2.99
C ASN A 12 -15.24 -1.67 -3.95
N ASP A 13 -14.14 -1.05 -3.56
CA ASP A 13 -12.90 -1.01 -4.33
C ASP A 13 -11.76 -1.47 -3.44
N GLN A 14 -10.90 -2.35 -3.94
CA GLN A 14 -9.73 -2.86 -3.24
C GLN A 14 -8.55 -2.93 -4.20
N PHE A 15 -7.38 -2.53 -3.72
CA PHE A 15 -6.10 -2.89 -4.29
C PHE A 15 -5.41 -3.84 -3.33
N ILE A 16 -5.09 -5.03 -3.82
CA ILE A 16 -4.51 -6.13 -3.04
C ILE A 16 -3.20 -6.51 -3.72
N VAL A 17 -2.17 -6.76 -2.92
CA VAL A 17 -0.94 -7.39 -3.40
C VAL A 17 -0.73 -8.68 -2.64
N MET A 18 -0.56 -9.78 -3.37
CA MET A 18 -0.36 -11.10 -2.80
C MET A 18 0.99 -11.66 -3.28
N THR A 19 1.69 -12.28 -2.35
CA THR A 19 2.88 -13.11 -2.57
C THR A 19 2.49 -14.57 -2.27
N GLN A 20 3.35 -15.54 -2.60
CA GLN A 20 3.07 -16.94 -2.28
C GLN A 20 3.28 -17.23 -0.79
N GLU A 21 4.19 -16.51 -0.13
CA GLU A 21 4.14 -16.36 1.33
C GLU A 21 3.05 -15.34 1.71
N LYS A 22 2.26 -15.64 2.75
CA LYS A 22 1.06 -14.89 3.14
C LYS A 22 1.24 -13.36 3.15
N ASN A 23 0.25 -12.67 2.57
CA ASN A 23 0.01 -11.22 2.52
C ASN A 23 0.79 -10.39 3.55
N GLN A 24 1.89 -9.78 3.11
CA GLN A 24 2.59 -8.75 3.89
C GLN A 24 1.91 -7.37 3.77
N PHE A 25 0.96 -7.19 2.85
CA PHE A 25 0.33 -5.90 2.57
C PHE A 25 -1.20 -5.96 2.72
N PRO A 26 -1.81 -5.08 3.54
CA PRO A 26 -3.26 -5.02 3.68
C PRO A 26 -3.92 -4.44 2.43
N ALA A 27 -5.13 -4.89 2.12
CA ALA A 27 -5.94 -4.33 1.03
C ALA A 27 -6.18 -2.83 1.27
N ILE A 28 -5.81 -1.99 0.29
CA ILE A 28 -6.04 -0.53 0.35
C ILE A 28 -7.18 -0.12 -0.57
N CYS A 29 -7.77 1.04 -0.29
CA CYS A 29 -8.82 1.64 -1.10
C CYS A 29 -8.78 3.16 -1.01
N GLY A 30 -9.64 3.82 -1.78
CA GLY A 30 -9.75 5.28 -1.82
C GLY A 30 -8.52 5.97 -2.41
N GLN A 31 -8.12 7.13 -1.86
CA GLN A 31 -7.12 7.98 -2.49
C GLN A 31 -5.69 7.66 -2.02
N ASN A 32 -4.89 7.08 -2.92
CA ASN A 32 -3.51 6.65 -2.64
C ASN A 32 -2.48 7.29 -3.59
N ARG A 33 -2.79 8.47 -4.13
CA ARG A 33 -1.86 9.20 -5.01
C ARG A 33 -0.55 9.50 -4.27
N GLY A 34 0.58 9.16 -4.90
CA GLY A 34 1.91 9.40 -4.34
C GLY A 34 2.30 8.45 -3.20
N LYS A 35 1.52 7.38 -2.98
CA LYS A 35 1.87 6.29 -2.08
C LYS A 35 2.58 5.18 -2.86
N HIS A 36 3.51 4.52 -2.19
CA HIS A 36 4.23 3.36 -2.69
C HIS A 36 4.15 2.22 -1.69
N VAL A 37 4.40 1.00 -2.14
CA VAL A 37 4.49 -0.18 -1.29
C VAL A 37 5.74 -0.96 -1.69
N TYR A 38 6.46 -1.47 -0.70
CA TYR A 38 7.51 -2.46 -0.88
C TYR A 38 6.95 -3.82 -0.52
N ILE A 39 7.21 -4.78 -1.40
CA ILE A 39 6.78 -6.17 -1.27
C ILE A 39 8.04 -7.00 -1.41
N HIS A 40 8.37 -7.75 -0.37
CA HIS A 40 9.48 -8.68 -0.42
C HIS A 40 9.00 -9.95 -1.10
N VAL A 41 9.73 -10.34 -2.15
CA VAL A 41 9.51 -11.57 -2.92
C VAL A 41 10.78 -12.38 -2.66
N GLY A 42 10.69 -13.34 -1.73
CA GLY A 42 11.86 -14.01 -1.18
C GLY A 42 12.54 -14.97 -2.16
N PRO A 43 13.80 -15.37 -1.92
CA PRO A 43 14.50 -16.36 -2.74
C PRO A 43 14.03 -17.81 -2.48
N GLN A 44 13.07 -18.03 -1.58
CA GLN A 44 12.53 -19.35 -1.31
C GLN A 44 11.82 -19.88 -2.56
N LEU A 45 11.98 -21.17 -2.86
CA LEU A 45 11.56 -21.83 -4.12
C LEU A 45 10.10 -21.62 -4.53
N LEU A 46 9.24 -21.16 -3.60
CA LEU A 46 7.83 -20.90 -3.83
C LEU A 46 7.52 -19.41 -3.99
N ASP A 47 8.31 -18.48 -3.46
CA ASP A 47 7.95 -17.05 -3.44
C ASP A 47 8.58 -16.28 -4.60
N THR A 48 8.35 -16.73 -5.83
CA THR A 48 9.01 -16.18 -7.03
C THR A 48 8.27 -15.01 -7.67
N ALA A 49 7.06 -14.69 -7.21
CA ALA A 49 6.22 -13.69 -7.85
C ALA A 49 5.26 -13.01 -6.86
N ALA A 50 4.95 -11.74 -7.16
CA ALA A 50 3.87 -10.99 -6.54
C ALA A 50 2.76 -10.71 -7.56
N THR A 51 1.51 -10.83 -7.15
CA THR A 51 0.33 -10.52 -7.97
C THR A 51 -0.37 -9.29 -7.41
N ALA A 52 -0.58 -8.29 -8.27
CA ALA A 52 -1.39 -7.11 -7.95
C ALA A 52 -2.82 -7.32 -8.48
N ILE A 53 -3.82 -7.20 -7.60
CA ILE A 53 -5.23 -7.40 -7.92
C ILE A 53 -6.01 -6.11 -7.63
N ILE A 54 -6.83 -5.71 -8.59
CA ILE A 54 -7.82 -4.64 -8.42
C ILE A 54 -9.21 -5.29 -8.39
N VAL A 55 -9.90 -5.16 -7.27
CA VAL A 55 -11.30 -5.55 -7.12
C VAL A 55 -12.13 -4.28 -7.15
N TYR A 56 -13.19 -4.26 -7.95
CA TYR A 56 -14.13 -3.14 -8.00
C TYR A 56 -15.55 -3.68 -8.21
N ARG A 57 -16.53 -3.01 -7.59
CA ARG A 57 -17.95 -3.30 -7.81
C ARG A 57 -18.53 -2.44 -8.93
N SER A 58 -19.48 -2.98 -9.69
CA SER A 58 -20.18 -2.22 -10.72
C SER A 58 -21.17 -1.23 -10.09
N VAL A 59 -20.62 -0.09 -9.65
CA VAL A 59 -21.35 1.12 -9.26
C VAL A 59 -20.83 2.25 -10.14
N ASP A 60 -21.74 3.14 -10.56
CA ASP A 60 -21.45 4.32 -11.39
C ASP A 60 -20.62 5.34 -10.62
N VAL A 61 -19.30 5.12 -10.58
CA VAL A 61 -18.33 6.03 -9.96
C VAL A 61 -17.08 6.16 -10.84
N ASN A 62 -16.50 7.36 -10.86
CA ASN A 62 -15.29 7.65 -11.63
C ASN A 62 -14.06 7.11 -10.88
N ARG A 63 -13.45 6.05 -11.43
CA ARG A 63 -12.26 5.39 -10.88
C ARG A 63 -11.06 5.64 -11.78
N ARG A 64 -9.91 5.90 -11.17
CA ARG A 64 -8.64 6.06 -11.90
C ARG A 64 -7.52 5.41 -11.12
N TRP A 65 -6.81 4.50 -11.77
CA TRP A 65 -5.59 3.88 -11.24
C TRP A 65 -4.43 4.18 -12.17
N LYS A 66 -3.32 4.64 -11.61
CA LYS A 66 -2.05 4.81 -12.31
C LYS A 66 -0.96 4.18 -11.45
N ILE A 67 -0.61 2.94 -11.78
CA ILE A 67 0.27 2.09 -10.98
C ILE A 67 1.55 1.84 -11.80
N LYS A 68 2.70 2.07 -11.17
CA LYS A 68 4.00 1.67 -11.71
C LYS A 68 4.52 0.53 -10.83
N ILE A 69 4.91 -0.58 -11.45
CA ILE A 69 5.53 -1.72 -10.78
C ILE A 69 6.96 -1.81 -11.29
N SER A 70 7.92 -2.00 -10.39
CA SER A 70 9.33 -2.19 -10.71
C SER A 70 9.94 -3.18 -9.72
N GLN A 71 10.67 -4.16 -10.25
CA GLN A 71 11.49 -5.05 -9.43
C GLN A 71 12.81 -4.33 -9.11
N LEU A 72 13.29 -4.49 -7.88
CA LEU A 72 14.58 -3.97 -7.44
C LEU A 72 15.53 -5.15 -7.25
N GLU A 73 16.77 -4.98 -7.70
CA GLU A 73 17.84 -5.93 -7.42
C GLU A 73 18.12 -6.03 -5.92
N CYS A 74 18.65 -7.18 -5.49
CA CYS A 74 18.90 -7.49 -4.07
C CYS A 74 19.87 -6.52 -3.39
N ASP A 75 20.80 -5.92 -4.16
CA ASP A 75 21.83 -4.97 -3.73
C ASP A 75 21.47 -3.50 -4.01
N SER A 76 20.26 -3.26 -4.51
CA SER A 76 19.80 -1.91 -4.83
C SER A 76 19.79 -1.02 -3.58
N PRO A 77 20.34 0.22 -3.64
CA PRO A 77 20.28 1.17 -2.53
C PRO A 77 18.84 1.65 -2.24
N TYR A 78 17.90 1.33 -3.12
CA TYR A 78 16.47 1.60 -2.94
C TYR A 78 15.70 0.42 -2.37
N ARG A 79 16.35 -0.74 -2.17
CA ARG A 79 15.71 -1.90 -1.53
C ARG A 79 15.33 -1.53 -0.09
N ALA A 80 14.06 -1.72 0.25
CA ALA A 80 13.60 -1.57 1.61
C ALA A 80 14.16 -2.69 2.50
N PRO A 81 14.45 -2.44 3.79
CA PRO A 81 14.77 -3.50 4.74
C PRO A 81 13.61 -4.51 4.90
N ASP A 82 13.92 -5.71 5.36
CA ASP A 82 12.92 -6.76 5.60
C ASP A 82 11.87 -6.28 6.62
N GLY A 83 10.59 -6.59 6.35
CA GLY A 83 9.46 -6.15 7.18
C GLY A 83 8.97 -4.71 6.93
N CYS A 84 9.63 -3.96 6.06
CA CYS A 84 9.22 -2.60 5.67
C CYS A 84 8.22 -2.61 4.51
N THR A 85 7.02 -2.08 4.74
CA THR A 85 5.99 -1.92 3.69
C THR A 85 6.09 -0.58 2.97
N GLN A 86 6.68 0.43 3.62
CA GLN A 86 7.03 1.72 3.02
C GLN A 86 8.42 2.12 3.46
N PHE A 87 9.29 2.45 2.50
CA PHE A 87 10.65 2.90 2.75
C PHE A 87 10.85 4.32 2.21
N PHE A 88 11.38 5.21 3.04
CA PHE A 88 11.62 6.61 2.71
C PHE A 88 13.10 6.94 2.84
N SER A 89 13.67 7.58 1.81
CA SER A 89 15.07 8.00 1.78
C SER A 89 15.25 9.52 1.87
N HIS A 90 14.16 10.27 1.96
CA HIS A 90 14.18 11.73 2.11
C HIS A 90 14.54 12.13 3.56
N ILE A 91 15.28 13.23 3.69
CA ILE A 91 15.69 13.78 4.98
C ILE A 91 14.57 14.49 5.75
N SER A 92 13.50 14.87 5.03
CA SER A 92 12.30 15.49 5.59
C SER A 92 11.11 15.21 4.69
N GLY A 93 9.90 15.29 5.25
CA GLY A 93 8.67 15.07 4.52
C GLY A 93 7.49 14.79 5.44
N ARG A 94 6.32 14.58 4.83
CA ARG A 94 5.10 14.20 5.55
C ARG A 94 4.72 12.77 5.22
N ILE A 95 4.63 11.95 6.25
CA ILE A 95 4.10 10.59 6.15
C ILE A 95 2.62 10.64 6.47
N THR A 96 1.84 9.95 5.66
CA THR A 96 0.41 9.82 5.91
C THR A 96 0.01 8.40 5.58
N SER A 97 -1.04 7.93 6.26
CA SER A 97 -1.64 6.62 5.99
C SER A 97 -2.11 6.50 4.54
N TYR A 98 -2.38 5.26 4.13
CA TYR A 98 -3.23 5.01 2.97
C TYR A 98 -4.61 5.63 3.16
N ASN A 99 -5.26 5.95 2.05
CA ASN A 99 -6.53 6.69 1.97
C ASN A 99 -6.51 8.07 2.68
N TRP A 100 -5.33 8.66 2.90
CA TRP A 100 -5.24 10.02 3.44
C TRP A 100 -5.56 11.07 2.38
N SER A 101 -6.30 12.09 2.79
CA SER A 101 -6.58 13.29 1.99
C SER A 101 -6.53 14.53 2.87
N ASP A 102 -5.95 15.63 2.34
CA ASP A 102 -5.97 16.94 3.02
C ASP A 102 -7.39 17.51 3.15
N ASN A 103 -8.31 17.05 2.31
CA ASN A 103 -9.73 17.24 2.54
C ASN A 103 -10.23 16.15 3.50
N SER A 104 -10.45 16.53 4.76
CA SER A 104 -10.92 15.63 5.83
C SER A 104 -12.27 14.97 5.57
N ARG A 105 -13.07 15.47 4.62
CA ARG A 105 -14.32 14.81 4.19
C ARG A 105 -14.10 13.60 3.28
N LYS A 106 -12.88 13.45 2.75
CA LYS A 106 -12.47 12.36 1.84
C LYS A 106 -11.40 11.45 2.48
N SER A 107 -11.04 11.70 3.74
CA SER A 107 -9.95 11.02 4.44
C SER A 107 -10.53 10.16 5.54
N SER A 108 -10.28 8.86 5.49
CA SER A 108 -10.61 7.94 6.58
C SER A 108 -9.51 6.90 6.69
N GLN A 109 -9.04 6.66 7.91
CA GLN A 109 -8.08 5.59 8.16
C GLN A 109 -8.69 4.25 7.74
N ILE A 110 -7.94 3.46 6.96
CA ILE A 110 -8.38 2.13 6.57
C ILE A 110 -8.34 1.22 7.80
N MET A 111 -9.40 0.47 8.02
CA MET A 111 -9.53 -0.44 9.16
C MET A 111 -8.62 -1.66 8.98
N SER A 112 -8.08 -2.18 10.09
CA SER A 112 -7.27 -3.41 10.11
C SER A 112 -6.03 -3.37 9.21
N GLN A 113 -5.36 -2.22 9.12
CA GLN A 113 -4.08 -2.11 8.44
C GLN A 113 -2.91 -2.11 9.41
N THR A 114 -1.97 -3.03 9.17
CA THR A 114 -0.63 -3.01 9.77
C THR A 114 0.35 -2.61 8.69
N THR A 115 1.03 -1.48 8.86
CA THR A 115 2.01 -0.98 7.88
C THR A 115 3.26 -0.53 8.62
N SER A 116 4.42 -1.05 8.23
CA SER A 116 5.72 -0.63 8.74
C SER A 116 6.29 0.47 7.87
N TYR A 117 6.58 1.61 8.48
CA TYR A 117 7.27 2.76 7.87
C TYR A 117 8.75 2.71 8.27
N CYS A 118 9.63 2.67 7.28
CA CYS A 118 11.07 2.60 7.48
C CYS A 118 11.77 3.77 6.81
N PHE A 119 12.92 4.13 7.37
CA PHE A 119 13.72 5.25 6.92
C PHE A 119 15.14 4.80 6.62
N ARG A 120 15.74 5.37 5.58
CA ARG A 120 17.15 5.16 5.31
C ARG A 120 17.95 5.92 6.37
N HIS A 121 18.81 5.20 7.08
CA HIS A 121 19.83 5.82 7.93
C HIS A 121 20.86 6.52 7.03
N LEU A 122 21.26 7.73 7.39
CA LEU A 122 22.29 8.51 6.70
C LEU A 122 23.67 8.29 7.32
#